data_AF-A0A1Z5LEA9-F1
#
_entry.id   AF-A0A1Z5LEA9-F1
#
_cell.length_a   1.000
_cell.length_b   1.000
_cell.length_c   1.000
_cell.angle_alpha   90.00
_cell.angle_beta   90.00
_cell.angle_gamma   90.00
#
_symmetry.space_group_name_H-M   'P 1'
#
loop_
_entity.id
_entity.type
_entity.pdbx_description
1 polymer ?
#
loop_
_entity_poly.entity_id
_entity_poly.type
_entity_poly.pdbx_seq_one_letter_code
_entity_poly.pdbx_strand_id
1 'polypeptide(L)'
;MAMATNLLQGQQSEWALLKRHPSEDLFGVQICGSHVDQMMRCAELLTKKCTVDFVDVNMGCPIDFIYKKGAGSGLMNRAKKLDEIIYGMSSVLEVPLTLKMRAGIKEGKPIAKQVIEQVKKWGDRVALITLHPRSREQRYTKTPNWQTVTMLLNVLRLPIQFHCLVVVIS
;
A
#
# COMPACT_ATOMS: atom_id res chain seq x y z
N MET A 1 -6.05 -8.76 -1.35
CA MET A 1 -4.61 -8.57 -1.03
C MET A 1 -3.99 -9.95 -0.95
N ALA A 2 -2.78 -10.11 -1.48
CA ALA A 2 -2.01 -11.34 -1.40
C ALA A 2 -0.82 -11.19 -0.43
N MET A 3 -0.48 -12.24 0.31
CA MET A 3 0.67 -12.29 1.21
C MET A 3 1.93 -12.64 0.42
N ALA A 4 2.96 -11.78 0.49
CA ALA A 4 4.23 -11.99 -0.23
C ALA A 4 4.87 -13.35 0.11
N THR A 5 4.84 -13.75 1.38
CA THR A 5 5.38 -15.04 1.84
C THR A 5 4.69 -16.23 1.19
N ASN A 6 3.37 -16.17 1.05
CA ASN A 6 2.57 -17.28 0.55
C ASN A 6 2.76 -17.44 -0.96
N LEU A 7 2.88 -16.32 -1.69
CA LEU A 7 3.24 -16.32 -3.10
C LEU A 7 4.62 -16.95 -3.33
N LEU A 8 5.62 -16.52 -2.55
CA LEU A 8 6.98 -17.06 -2.62
C LEU A 8 7.07 -18.54 -2.26
N GLN A 9 6.17 -19.04 -1.41
CA GLN A 9 6.06 -20.47 -1.07
C GLN A 9 5.27 -21.28 -2.11
N GLY A 10 4.77 -20.65 -3.17
CA GLY A 10 4.01 -21.34 -4.21
C GLY A 10 2.60 -21.75 -3.78
N GLN A 11 2.02 -21.11 -2.74
CA GLN A 11 0.70 -21.48 -2.23
C GLN A 11 -0.37 -21.17 -3.28
N GLN A 12 -0.99 -22.23 -3.84
CA GLN A 12 -1.92 -22.10 -4.97
C GLN A 12 -3.12 -21.17 -4.69
N SER A 13 -3.66 -21.19 -3.47
CA SER A 13 -4.76 -20.31 -3.07
C SER A 13 -4.37 -18.83 -3.11
N GLU A 14 -3.11 -18.51 -2.82
CA GLU A 14 -2.62 -17.14 -2.88
C GLU A 14 -2.44 -16.70 -4.33
N TRP A 15 -1.87 -17.56 -5.17
CA TRP A 15 -1.71 -17.32 -6.60
C TRP A 15 -3.04 -17.13 -7.34
N ALA A 16 -4.12 -17.75 -6.86
CA ALA A 16 -5.46 -17.54 -7.43
C ALA A 16 -5.92 -16.07 -7.33
N LEU A 17 -5.45 -15.32 -6.33
CA LEU A 17 -5.79 -13.90 -6.13
C LEU A 17 -5.15 -12.96 -7.18
N LEU A 18 -4.19 -13.46 -7.96
CA LEU A 18 -3.42 -12.69 -8.93
C LEU A 18 -3.95 -12.87 -10.37
N LYS A 19 -5.07 -13.58 -10.53
CA LYS A 19 -5.66 -13.85 -11.84
C LYS A 19 -6.59 -12.72 -12.25
N ARG A 20 -6.21 -12.03 -13.33
CA ARG A 20 -7.06 -11.04 -14.02
C ARG A 20 -8.24 -11.74 -14.70
N HIS A 21 -9.45 -11.20 -14.53
CA HIS A 21 -10.60 -11.61 -15.33
C HIS A 21 -10.54 -10.93 -16.71
N PRO A 22 -10.94 -11.60 -17.82
CA PRO A 22 -10.86 -11.03 -19.17
C PRO A 22 -11.62 -9.72 -19.39
N SER A 23 -12.58 -9.38 -18.52
CA SER A 23 -13.34 -8.13 -18.59
C SER A 23 -12.69 -6.96 -17.84
N GLU A 24 -11.54 -7.17 -17.20
CA GLU A 24 -10.82 -6.12 -16.47
C GLU A 24 -9.82 -5.43 -17.39
N ASP A 25 -10.17 -4.23 -17.85
CA ASP A 25 -9.28 -3.38 -18.66
C ASP A 25 -8.07 -2.85 -17.86
N LEU A 26 -8.25 -2.69 -16.54
CA LEU A 26 -7.21 -2.29 -15.60
C LEU A 26 -7.26 -3.19 -14.37
N PHE A 27 -6.14 -3.83 -14.06
CA PHE A 27 -6.00 -4.79 -12.97
C PHE A 27 -4.62 -4.70 -12.34
N GLY A 28 -4.60 -4.37 -11.06
CA GLY A 28 -3.40 -4.39 -10.24
C GLY A 28 -3.50 -5.37 -9.10
N VAL A 29 -2.34 -5.80 -8.59
CA VAL A 29 -2.26 -6.76 -7.49
C VAL A 29 -1.73 -6.07 -6.23
N GLN A 30 -2.42 -6.29 -5.12
CA GLN A 30 -2.03 -5.72 -3.83
C GLN A 30 -1.29 -6.74 -2.98
N ILE A 31 -0.04 -6.44 -2.62
CA ILE A 31 0.88 -7.30 -1.88
C ILE A 31 1.04 -6.82 -0.44
N CYS A 32 0.97 -7.75 0.50
CA CYS A 32 1.16 -7.53 1.92
C CYS A 32 2.40 -8.28 2.42
N GLY A 33 3.30 -7.55 3.09
CA GLY A 33 4.50 -8.10 3.70
C GLY A 33 5.19 -7.08 4.61
N SER A 34 6.22 -7.52 5.33
CA SER A 34 6.91 -6.72 6.35
C SER A 34 8.43 -6.76 6.27
N HIS A 35 8.98 -7.56 5.35
CA HIS A 35 10.41 -7.78 5.15
C HIS A 35 10.80 -7.39 3.73
N VAL A 36 11.89 -6.62 3.61
CA VAL A 36 12.31 -6.00 2.35
C VAL A 36 12.69 -7.04 1.31
N ASP A 37 13.47 -8.03 1.71
CA ASP A 37 13.91 -9.16 0.87
C ASP A 37 12.72 -9.94 0.29
N GLN A 38 11.70 -10.19 1.11
CA GLN A 38 10.48 -10.89 0.67
C GLN A 38 9.67 -10.03 -0.31
N MET A 39 9.51 -8.73 -0.03
CA MET A 39 8.78 -7.82 -0.92
C MET A 39 9.50 -7.67 -2.26
N MET A 40 10.84 -7.58 -2.28
CA MET A 40 11.65 -7.50 -3.50
C MET A 40 11.56 -8.78 -4.32
N ARG A 41 11.75 -9.95 -3.70
CA ARG A 41 11.61 -11.25 -4.40
C ARG A 41 10.19 -11.43 -4.93
N CYS A 42 9.19 -10.98 -4.19
CA CYS A 42 7.80 -11.00 -4.65
C CYS A 42 7.61 -10.08 -5.85
N ALA A 43 8.16 -8.86 -5.84
CA ALA A 43 8.13 -7.96 -7.00
C ALA A 43 8.78 -8.60 -8.24
N GLU A 44 9.97 -9.20 -8.10
CA GLU A 44 10.62 -9.92 -9.21
C GLU A 44 9.76 -11.07 -9.75
N LEU A 45 9.14 -11.82 -8.85
CA LEU A 45 8.27 -12.94 -9.18
C LEU A 45 7.04 -12.46 -9.96
N LEU A 46 6.43 -11.35 -9.54
CA LEU A 46 5.29 -10.74 -10.24
C LEU A 46 5.67 -10.30 -11.64
N THR A 47 6.78 -9.56 -11.80
CA THR A 47 7.28 -9.14 -13.13
C THR A 47 7.48 -10.33 -14.07
N LYS A 48 7.96 -11.47 -13.55
CA LYS A 48 8.24 -12.67 -14.36
C LYS A 48 7.02 -13.55 -14.67
N LYS A 49 5.98 -13.50 -13.84
CA LYS A 49 4.90 -14.51 -13.85
C LYS A 49 3.50 -13.94 -13.99
N CYS A 50 3.32 -12.64 -13.88
CA CYS A 50 2.02 -11.99 -13.91
C CYS A 50 2.01 -10.83 -14.90
N THR A 51 0.87 -10.64 -15.56
CA THR A 51 0.58 -9.44 -16.34
C THR A 51 -0.40 -8.60 -15.52
N VAL A 52 0.09 -7.51 -14.96
CA VAL A 52 -0.66 -6.57 -14.10
C VAL A 52 -0.34 -5.15 -14.55
N ASP A 53 -1.24 -4.20 -14.35
CA ASP A 53 -1.02 -2.80 -14.79
C ASP A 53 -0.40 -1.95 -13.69
N PHE A 54 -0.47 -2.41 -12.44
CA PHE A 54 0.21 -1.81 -11.29
C PHE A 54 0.36 -2.82 -10.16
N VAL A 55 1.29 -2.55 -9.24
CA VAL A 55 1.44 -3.30 -7.99
C VAL A 55 1.20 -2.35 -6.83
N ASP A 56 0.40 -2.78 -5.85
CA ASP A 56 0.06 -1.99 -4.67
C ASP A 56 0.64 -2.60 -3.40
N VAL A 57 1.23 -1.79 -2.52
CA VAL A 57 1.69 -2.24 -1.20
C VAL A 57 0.59 -2.01 -0.17
N ASN A 58 0.15 -3.10 0.48
CA ASN A 58 -0.81 -3.01 1.56
C ASN A 58 -0.15 -2.47 2.83
N MET A 59 -0.49 -1.23 3.16
CA MET A 59 -0.19 -0.56 4.41
C MET A 59 -1.44 -0.32 5.26
N GLY A 60 -2.52 -1.07 5.02
CA GLY A 60 -3.85 -0.74 5.54
C GLY A 60 -4.59 -1.88 6.23
N CYS A 61 -4.15 -3.13 6.10
CA CYS A 61 -4.85 -4.27 6.67
C CYS A 61 -4.88 -4.19 8.20
N PRO A 62 -6.06 -4.26 8.85
CA PRO A 62 -6.17 -4.08 10.28
C PRO A 62 -6.03 -5.37 11.09
N ILE A 63 -5.95 -6.53 10.43
CA ILE A 63 -5.92 -7.85 11.06
C ILE A 63 -4.73 -7.94 12.03
N ASP A 64 -5.01 -8.30 13.28
CA ASP A 64 -4.03 -8.25 14.37
C ASP A 64 -2.80 -9.12 14.09
N PHE A 65 -3.01 -10.29 13.49
CA PHE A 65 -1.91 -11.18 13.09
C PHE A 65 -0.96 -10.52 12.10
N ILE A 66 -1.49 -9.79 11.11
CA ILE A 66 -0.71 -9.08 10.10
C ILE A 66 -0.02 -7.88 10.71
N TYR A 67 -0.74 -7.10 11.53
CA TYR A 67 -0.19 -5.95 12.25
C TYR A 67 0.98 -6.34 13.16
N LYS A 68 0.84 -7.42 13.95
CA LYS A 68 1.88 -7.91 14.88
C LYS A 68 3.14 -8.36 14.13
N LYS A 69 3.02 -8.84 12.89
CA LYS A 69 4.15 -9.14 12.00
C LYS A 69 4.79 -7.90 11.38
N GLY A 70 4.29 -6.70 11.68
CA GLY A 70 4.77 -5.44 11.13
C GLY A 70 4.39 -5.22 9.66
N ALA A 71 3.38 -5.92 9.15
CA ALA A 71 2.80 -5.80 7.81
C ALA A 71 1.45 -5.07 7.87
N GLY A 72 0.83 -4.82 6.71
CA GLY A 72 -0.45 -4.11 6.66
C GLY A 72 -0.34 -2.75 7.33
N SER A 73 -1.31 -2.38 8.17
CA SER A 73 -1.22 -1.12 8.91
C SER A 73 -0.01 -1.04 9.86
N GLY A 74 0.60 -2.17 10.23
CA GLY A 74 1.83 -2.18 11.03
C GLY A 74 3.01 -1.53 10.31
N LEU A 75 3.01 -1.56 8.97
CA LEU A 75 4.08 -0.97 8.16
C LEU A 75 4.10 0.57 8.24
N MET A 76 2.96 1.20 8.52
CA MET A 76 2.85 2.67 8.64
C MET A 76 3.71 3.25 9.78
N ASN A 77 4.03 2.47 10.82
CA ASN A 77 4.88 2.89 11.93
C ASN A 77 6.38 2.58 11.70
N ARG A 78 6.75 2.02 10.54
CA ARG A 78 8.09 1.51 10.28
C ARG A 78 8.73 2.28 9.12
N ALA A 79 8.93 3.58 9.31
CA ALA A 79 9.42 4.52 8.30
C ALA A 79 10.61 3.98 7.47
N LYS A 80 11.69 3.56 8.14
CA LYS A 80 12.87 2.99 7.47
C LYS A 80 12.56 1.75 6.62
N LYS A 81 11.68 0.86 7.10
CA LYS A 81 11.31 -0.35 6.36
C LYS A 81 10.43 -0.05 5.17
N LEU A 82 9.51 0.91 5.31
CA LEU A 82 8.69 1.39 4.20
C LEU A 82 9.58 1.96 3.09
N ASP A 83 10.55 2.80 3.45
CA ASP A 83 11.53 3.37 2.53
C ASP A 83 12.32 2.29 1.77
N GLU A 84 12.85 1.30 2.50
CA GLU A 84 13.58 0.17 1.90
C GLU A 84 12.67 -0.66 0.95
N ILE A 85 11.39 -0.87 1.30
CA ILE A 85 10.42 -1.58 0.45
C ILE A 85 10.10 -0.77 -0.81
N ILE A 86 9.82 0.52 -0.69
CA ILE A 86 9.53 1.39 -1.85
C ILE A 86 10.71 1.39 -2.80
N TYR A 87 11.93 1.62 -2.30
CA TYR A 87 13.13 1.58 -3.11
C TYR A 87 13.32 0.24 -3.81
N GLY A 88 13.26 -0.86 -3.04
CA GLY A 88 13.51 -2.20 -3.55
C GLY A 88 12.48 -2.63 -4.60
N MET A 89 11.19 -2.43 -4.35
CA MET A 89 10.14 -2.82 -5.30
C MET A 89 10.11 -1.92 -6.53
N SER A 90 10.21 -0.59 -6.37
CA SER A 90 10.19 0.34 -7.52
C SER A 90 11.39 0.18 -8.45
N SER A 91 12.49 -0.40 -7.97
CA SER A 91 13.67 -0.65 -8.80
C SER A 91 13.59 -1.97 -9.59
N VAL A 92 12.56 -2.78 -9.34
CA VAL A 92 12.39 -4.11 -9.94
C VAL A 92 11.13 -4.19 -10.80
N LEU A 93 10.07 -3.49 -10.41
CA LEU A 93 8.80 -3.49 -11.12
C LEU A 93 8.90 -2.71 -12.43
N GLU A 94 8.35 -3.28 -13.49
CA GLU A 94 8.20 -2.62 -14.79
C GLU A 94 6.88 -1.84 -14.91
N VAL A 95 6.06 -1.88 -13.85
CA VAL A 95 4.75 -1.24 -13.77
C VAL A 95 4.68 -0.33 -12.54
N PRO A 96 3.78 0.67 -12.52
CA PRO A 96 3.66 1.60 -11.41
C PRO A 96 3.49 0.93 -10.04
N LEU A 97 4.28 1.39 -9.07
CA LEU A 97 4.12 1.05 -7.67
C LEU A 97 3.14 2.03 -7.01
N THR A 98 2.19 1.49 -6.26
CA THR A 98 1.15 2.23 -5.55
C THR A 98 1.12 1.78 -4.09
N LEU A 99 0.58 2.61 -3.20
CA LEU A 99 0.47 2.29 -1.77
C LEU A 99 -0.97 2.42 -1.32
N LYS A 100 -1.48 1.49 -0.50
CA LYS A 100 -2.77 1.63 0.17
C LYS A 100 -2.62 1.67 1.67
N MET A 101 -2.99 2.80 2.29
CA MET A 101 -2.85 3.04 3.73
C MET A 101 -4.17 3.42 4.41
N ARG A 102 -4.14 3.50 5.74
CA ARG A 102 -5.23 4.01 6.58
C ARG A 102 -4.93 5.44 7.04
N ALA A 103 -5.92 6.12 7.62
CA ALA A 103 -5.74 7.45 8.24
C ALA A 103 -4.78 7.41 9.44
N GLY A 104 -4.71 6.27 10.12
CA GLY A 104 -3.76 6.01 11.20
C GLY A 104 -3.96 4.65 11.83
N ILE A 105 -3.32 4.42 12.96
CA ILE A 105 -3.43 3.15 13.71
C ILE A 105 -4.46 3.28 14.82
N LYS A 106 -4.31 4.32 15.65
CA LYS A 106 -5.22 4.58 16.77
C LYS A 106 -6.32 5.55 16.39
N GLU A 107 -7.48 5.39 16.99
CA GLU A 107 -8.56 6.37 16.86
C GLU A 107 -8.14 7.73 17.44
N GLY A 108 -8.53 8.83 16.77
CA GLY A 108 -8.15 10.19 17.16
C GLY A 108 -6.68 10.56 17.00
N LYS A 109 -5.82 9.64 16.51
CA LYS A 109 -4.38 9.87 16.28
C LYS A 109 -4.01 9.57 14.83
N PRO A 110 -4.39 10.43 13.88
CA PRO A 110 -4.04 10.24 12.48
C PRO A 110 -2.53 10.40 12.30
N ILE A 111 -1.92 9.47 11.57
CA ILE A 111 -0.49 9.54 11.17
C ILE A 111 -0.34 9.64 9.66
N ALA A 112 -1.45 9.63 8.92
CA ALA A 112 -1.43 9.61 7.46
C ALA A 112 -0.65 10.77 6.85
N LYS A 113 -0.74 11.98 7.42
CA LYS A 113 0.01 13.15 6.95
C LYS A 113 1.51 12.91 6.99
N GLN A 114 2.00 12.42 8.14
CA GLN A 114 3.42 12.13 8.35
C GLN A 114 3.93 11.06 7.39
N VAL A 115 3.15 9.99 7.20
CA VAL A 115 3.49 8.92 6.25
C VAL A 115 3.53 9.45 4.81
N ILE A 116 2.55 10.26 4.41
CA ILE A 116 2.52 10.87 3.07
C ILE A 116 3.71 11.81 2.87
N GLU A 117 4.04 12.67 3.84
CA GLU A 117 5.21 13.56 3.78
C GLU A 117 6.52 12.78 3.65
N GLN A 118 6.65 11.66 4.38
CA GLN A 118 7.79 10.75 4.22
C GLN A 118 7.84 10.17 2.80
N VAL A 119 6.69 9.72 2.27
CA VAL A 119 6.64 9.07 0.96
C VAL A 119 6.89 10.05 -0.19
N LYS A 120 6.53 11.32 -0.05
CA LYS A 120 6.73 12.36 -1.09
C LYS A 120 8.16 12.43 -1.62
N LYS A 121 9.17 12.14 -0.80
CA LYS A 121 10.58 12.15 -1.22
C LYS A 121 10.92 11.11 -2.30
N TRP A 122 10.07 10.10 -2.47
CA TRP A 122 10.23 9.05 -3.49
C TRP A 122 9.75 9.49 -4.88
N GLY A 123 9.10 10.65 -5.00
CA GLY A 123 8.73 11.23 -6.30
C GLY A 123 7.86 10.31 -7.15
N ASP A 124 8.32 10.07 -8.37
CA ASP A 124 7.67 9.22 -9.39
C ASP A 124 7.73 7.72 -9.11
N ARG A 125 8.58 7.28 -8.16
CA ARG A 125 8.64 5.87 -7.73
C ARG A 125 7.36 5.39 -7.05
N VAL A 126 6.49 6.31 -6.61
CA VAL A 126 5.16 5.99 -6.10
C VAL A 126 4.12 6.76 -6.90
N ALA A 127 3.38 6.04 -7.74
CA ALA A 127 2.41 6.63 -8.65
C ALA A 127 1.05 6.94 -8.00
N LEU A 128 0.72 6.30 -6.89
CA LEU A 128 -0.57 6.49 -6.23
C LEU A 128 -0.50 6.17 -4.74
N ILE A 129 -1.20 6.94 -3.91
CA ILE A 129 -1.47 6.58 -2.52
C ILE A 129 -2.98 6.50 -2.30
N THR A 130 -3.51 5.30 -2.11
CA THR A 130 -4.90 5.11 -1.72
C THR A 130 -5.06 5.24 -0.20
N LEU A 131 -5.94 6.14 0.25
CA LEU A 131 -6.21 6.37 1.66
C LEU A 131 -7.57 5.79 2.07
N HIS A 132 -7.57 4.93 3.07
CA HIS A 132 -8.80 4.58 3.78
C HIS A 132 -8.99 5.53 4.97
N PRO A 133 -10.09 6.29 5.06
CA PRO A 133 -10.29 7.39 6.01
C PRO A 133 -10.57 6.95 7.46
N ARG A 134 -10.36 5.66 7.77
CA ARG A 134 -10.45 5.10 9.12
C ARG A 134 -9.07 4.76 9.66
N SER A 135 -8.94 4.78 10.99
CA SER A 135 -7.82 4.16 11.67
C SER A 135 -7.90 2.63 11.60
N ARG A 136 -6.83 1.95 12.01
CA ARG A 136 -6.84 0.49 12.20
C ARG A 136 -7.85 0.08 13.27
N GLU A 137 -7.84 0.74 14.43
CA GLU A 137 -8.72 0.43 15.58
C GLU A 137 -10.20 0.54 15.24
N GLN A 138 -10.56 1.48 14.37
CA GLN A 138 -11.93 1.64 13.86
C GLN A 138 -12.41 0.46 13.01
N ARG A 139 -11.50 -0.40 12.52
CA ARG A 139 -11.77 -1.55 11.66
C ARG A 139 -12.81 -1.23 10.58
N TYR A 140 -14.02 -1.79 10.72
CA TYR A 140 -15.18 -1.64 9.83
C TYR A 140 -16.42 -1.07 10.53
N THR A 141 -16.36 -0.82 11.85
CA THR A 141 -17.55 -0.60 12.68
C THR A 141 -17.85 0.86 12.97
N LYS A 142 -16.92 1.77 12.64
CA LYS A 142 -17.03 3.19 12.95
C LYS A 142 -17.06 4.06 11.71
N THR A 143 -17.68 5.23 11.82
CA THR A 143 -17.80 6.20 10.73
C THR A 143 -16.42 6.77 10.36
N PRO A 144 -16.10 6.88 9.06
CA PRO A 144 -14.93 7.60 8.57
C PRO A 144 -14.84 9.03 9.10
N ASN A 145 -13.62 9.49 9.43
CA ASN A 145 -13.39 10.89 9.78
C ASN A 145 -12.98 11.69 8.53
N TRP A 146 -13.96 12.34 7.90
CA TRP A 146 -13.76 13.15 6.69
C TRP A 146 -12.98 14.45 6.93
N GLN A 147 -12.89 14.94 8.16
CA GLN A 147 -12.06 16.10 8.48
C GLN A 147 -10.58 15.78 8.26
N THR A 148 -10.17 14.55 8.58
CA THR A 148 -8.80 14.07 8.34
C THR A 148 -8.48 14.04 6.84
N VAL A 149 -9.44 13.61 6.02
CA VAL A 149 -9.31 13.61 4.55
C VAL A 149 -9.16 15.03 4.02
N THR A 150 -10.01 15.95 4.47
CA THR A 150 -9.99 17.36 4.05
C THR A 150 -8.65 18.03 4.39
N MET A 151 -8.11 17.77 5.59
CA MET A 151 -6.80 18.27 5.99
C MET A 151 -5.69 17.74 5.08
N LEU A 152 -5.73 16.45 4.69
CA LEU A 152 -4.73 15.85 3.82
C LEU A 152 -4.78 16.40 2.39
N LEU A 153 -5.98 16.61 1.84
CA LEU A 153 -6.14 17.21 0.52
C LEU A 153 -5.53 18.61 0.44
N ASN A 154 -5.62 19.40 1.51
CA ASN A 154 -5.00 20.74 1.57
C ASN A 154 -3.46 20.68 1.60
N VAL A 155 -2.87 19.66 2.24
CA VAL A 155 -1.40 19.45 2.29
C VAL A 155 -0.84 18.93 0.96
N LEU A 156 -1.71 18.39 0.10
CA LEU A 156 -1.36 17.85 -1.22
C LEU A 156 -1.46 18.91 -2.35
N ARG A 157 -2.10 20.06 -2.10
CA ARG A 157 -2.30 21.15 -3.08
C ARG A 157 -1.21 22.23 -3.05
N LEU A 158 0.07 21.86 -3.18
CA LEU A 158 1.16 22.83 -3.43
C LEU A 158 1.80 22.57 -4.81
N PRO A 159 2.27 23.62 -5.51
CA PRO A 159 2.24 23.69 -6.97
C PRO A 159 3.52 23.11 -7.59
N ILE A 160 3.81 21.84 -7.38
CA ILE A 160 4.81 21.10 -8.17
C ILE A 160 4.29 19.68 -8.36
N GLN A 161 4.33 19.25 -9.61
CA GLN A 161 3.71 18.06 -10.19
C GLN A 161 4.12 16.77 -9.45
N PHE A 162 3.32 16.35 -8.48
CA PHE A 162 3.43 15.01 -7.90
C PHE A 162 2.54 14.06 -8.71
N HIS A 163 3.15 13.07 -9.36
CA HIS A 163 2.43 12.00 -10.06
C HIS A 163 1.65 11.07 -9.12
N CYS A 164 1.71 11.31 -7.80
CA CYS A 164 1.10 10.51 -6.74
C CYS A 164 -0.34 10.97 -6.47
N LEU A 165 -1.33 10.39 -7.15
CA LEU A 165 -2.74 10.70 -6.92
C LEU A 165 -3.20 10.04 -5.58
N VAL A 166 -3.94 10.79 -4.75
CA VAL A 166 -4.52 10.25 -3.51
C VAL A 166 -5.99 9.91 -3.69
N VAL A 167 -6.33 8.63 -3.68
CA VAL A 167 -7.72 8.15 -3.84
C VAL A 167 -8.26 7.71 -2.49
N VAL A 168 -9.40 8.27 -2.08
CA VAL A 168 -10.03 7.94 -0.78
C VAL A 168 -11.12 6.88 -1.00
N ILE A 169 -11.00 5.73 -0.34
CA ILE A 169 -11.97 4.61 -0.46
C ILE A 169 -12.64 4.38 0.91
N SER A 170 -13.98 4.43 0.94
CA SER A 170 -14.84 4.32 2.14
C SER A 170 -14.92 2.91 2.74
#